data_AF-A0A1S9CF44-F1
#
_entry.id   AF-A0A1S9CF44-F1
#
_cell.length_a   1.000
_cell.length_b   1.000
_cell.length_c   1.000
_cell.angle_alpha   90.00
_cell.angle_beta   90.00
_cell.angle_gamma   90.00
#
_symmetry.space_group_name_H-M   'P 1'
#
loop_
_entity.id
_entity.type
_entity.pdbx_description
1 polymer ?
#
loop_
_entity_poly.entity_id
_entity_poly.type
_entity_poly.pdbx_seq_one_letter_code
_entity_poly.pdbx_strand_id
1 'polypeptide(L)' 'MATLKEIFSIYFIIGVLGIGVYMSCLESITLKNVDHLNREASFTKVFGIMYIVVAIVGVIVNICL' A
#
# COMPACT_ATOMS: atom_id res chain seq x y z
N MET A 1 11.92 -19.02 -11.08
CA MET A 1 10.87 -18.28 -11.82
C MET A 1 9.49 -18.51 -11.21
N ALA A 2 9.07 -19.75 -10.89
CA ALA A 2 7.75 -20.03 -10.30
C ALA A 2 7.50 -19.43 -8.89
N THR A 3 8.49 -19.49 -8.00
CA THR A 3 8.36 -19.04 -6.59
C THR A 3 8.14 -17.53 -6.42
N LEU A 4 8.75 -16.70 -7.27
CA LEU A 4 8.54 -15.24 -7.24
C LEU A 4 7.12 -14.85 -7.66
N LYS A 5 6.52 -15.60 -8.59
CA LYS A 5 5.16 -15.39 -9.09
C LYS A 5 4.10 -15.87 -8.08
N GLU A 6 4.42 -16.88 -7.28
CA GLU A 6 3.57 -17.31 -6.15
C GLU A 6 3.59 -16.31 -4.97
N ILE A 7 4.74 -15.72 -4.66
CA ILE A 7 4.87 -14.72 -3.59
C ILE A 7 4.15 -13.41 -3.98
N PHE A 8 4.33 -12.95 -5.23
CA PHE A 8 3.56 -11.84 -5.82
C PHE A 8 2.30 -12.35 -6.54
N SER A 9 1.53 -13.20 -5.84
CA SER A 9 0.21 -13.58 -6.31
C SER A 9 -0.71 -12.36 -6.35
N ILE A 10 -1.68 -12.38 -7.25
CA ILE A 10 -2.63 -11.28 -7.44
C ILE A 10 -3.37 -10.92 -6.14
N TYR A 11 -3.59 -11.92 -5.27
CA TYR A 11 -4.19 -11.73 -3.95
C TYR A 11 -3.30 -10.92 -3.01
N PHE A 12 -1.98 -11.15 -3.04
CA PHE A 12 -1.03 -10.36 -2.26
C PHE A 12 -1.01 -8.91 -2.73
N ILE A 13 -0.98 -8.71 -4.05
CA ILE A 13 -1.01 -7.38 -4.67
C ILE A 13 -2.28 -6.62 -4.26
N ILE A 14 -3.46 -7.25 -4.38
CA ILE A 14 -4.74 -6.63 -4.01
C ILE A 14 -4.78 -6.31 -2.51
N GLY A 15 -4.28 -7.21 -1.66
CA GLY A 15 -4.20 -6.98 -0.21
C GLY A 15 -3.32 -5.80 0.14
N VAL A 16 -2.10 -5.75 -0.41
CA VAL A 16 -1.15 -4.65 -0.18
C VAL A 16 -1.67 -3.32 -0.73
N LEU A 17 -2.34 -3.34 -1.89
CA LEU A 17 -2.94 -2.15 -2.48
C LEU A 17 -4.11 -1.63 -1.64
N GLY A 18 -4.95 -2.54 -1.11
CA GLY A 18 -6.03 -2.21 -0.19
C GLY A 18 -5.52 -1.57 1.11
N ILE A 19 -4.47 -2.15 1.70
CA ILE A 19 -3.82 -1.60 2.91
C ILE A 19 -3.21 -0.21 2.60
N GLY A 20 -2.52 -0.07 1.48
CA GLY A 20 -1.90 1.19 1.07
C GLY A 20 -2.91 2.32 0.86
N VAL A 21 -4.05 2.02 0.23
CA VAL A 21 -5.15 2.97 0.04
C VAL A 21 -5.82 3.31 1.39
N TYR A 22 -6.07 2.30 2.24
CA TYR A 22 -6.63 2.52 3.57
C TYR A 22 -5.75 3.45 4.41
N MET A 23 -4.45 3.18 4.50
CA MET A 23 -3.50 4.01 5.25
C MET A 23 -3.41 5.43 4.67
N SER A 24 -3.35 5.55 3.35
CA SER A 24 -3.20 6.85 2.68
C SER A 24 -4.44 7.74 2.76
N CYS A 25 -5.63 7.15 2.72
CA CYS A 25 -6.89 7.88 2.62
C CYS A 25 -7.68 7.90 3.92
N LEU A 26 -7.87 6.77 4.59
CA LEU A 26 -8.70 6.72 5.79
C LEU A 26 -7.88 7.06 7.03
N GLU A 27 -6.77 6.35 7.25
CA GLU A 27 -5.96 6.50 8.46
C GLU A 27 -5.26 7.87 8.53
N SER A 28 -4.72 8.35 7.40
CA SER A 28 -4.17 9.70 7.29
C SER A 28 -5.19 10.80 7.62
N ILE A 29 -6.44 10.66 7.17
CA ILE A 29 -7.50 11.64 7.45
C ILE A 29 -7.93 11.57 8.91
N THR A 30 -8.09 10.38 9.47
CA THR A 30 -8.43 10.19 10.89
C THR A 30 -7.36 10.80 11.80
N LEU A 31 -6.08 10.46 11.59
CA LEU A 31 -4.96 11.01 12.38
C LEU A 31 -4.89 12.54 12.28
N LYS A 32 -5.23 13.10 11.12
CA LYS A 32 -5.21 14.54 10.90
C LYS A 32 -6.38 15.26 11.56
N ASN A 33 -7.59 14.74 11.40
CA ASN A 33 -8.84 15.44 11.75
C ASN A 33 -9.38 15.07 13.13
N VAL A 34 -9.13 13.86 13.62
CA VAL A 34 -9.65 13.38 14.92
C VAL A 34 -8.59 13.56 15.99
N ASP A 35 -7.38 13.06 15.76
CA ASP A 35 -6.33 13.07 16.76
C ASP A 35 -5.43 14.32 16.70
N HIS A 36 -5.63 15.20 15.71
CA HIS A 36 -4.80 16.38 15.46
C HIS A 36 -3.29 16.08 15.30
N LEU A 37 -2.94 14.82 15.01
CA LEU A 37 -1.59 14.31 14.83
C LEU A 37 -1.10 14.56 13.40
N ASN A 38 -0.94 15.84 13.03
CA ASN A 38 -0.52 16.25 11.68
C ASN A 38 0.78 15.58 11.18
N ARG A 39 1.73 15.34 12.09
CA ARG A 39 3.01 14.69 11.75
C ARG A 39 2.83 13.21 11.45
N GLU A 40 2.04 12.50 12.26
CA GLU A 40 1.78 11.07 12.06
C GLU A 40 0.89 10.84 10.85
N ALA A 41 -0.14 11.68 10.64
CA ALA A 41 -0.96 11.66 9.43
C ALA A 41 -0.14 11.76 8.14
N SER A 42 0.92 12.58 8.15
CA SER A 42 1.83 12.70 7.01
C SER A 42 2.73 11.46 6.85
N PHE A 43 3.22 10.89 7.96
CA PHE A 43 4.00 9.65 7.93
C PHE A 43 3.16 8.46 7.41
N THR A 44 1.96 8.27 7.92
CA THR A 44 1.03 7.21 7.50
C THR A 44 0.68 7.34 6.02
N LYS A 45 0.52 8.58 5.52
CA LYS A 45 0.31 8.81 4.09
C LYS A 45 1.50 8.41 3.23
N VAL A 46 2.73 8.71 3.67
CA VAL A 46 3.96 8.31 2.97
C VAL A 46 4.11 6.78 2.95
N PHE A 47 3.84 6.11 4.08
CA PHE A 47 3.85 4.65 4.15
C PHE A 47 2.78 4.01 3.26
N GLY A 48 1.55 4.54 3.27
CA GLY A 48 0.49 4.08 2.40
C GLY A 48 0.84 4.22 0.92
N ILE A 49 1.49 5.32 0.52
CA ILE A 49 2.00 5.50 -0.85
C ILE A 49 3.08 4.45 -1.17
N MET A 50 4.00 4.14 -0.26
CA MET A 50 4.98 3.07 -0.48
C MET A 50 4.31 1.72 -0.75
N TYR A 51 3.27 1.36 0.01
CA TYR A 51 2.53 0.12 -0.24
C TYR A 51 1.86 0.10 -1.62
N ILE A 52 1.30 1.24 -2.07
CA ILE A 52 0.74 1.37 -3.42
C ILE A 52 1.82 1.17 -4.49
N VAL A 53 3.01 1.75 -4.32
CA VAL A 53 4.14 1.58 -5.25
C VAL A 53 4.60 0.12 -5.31
N VAL A 54 4.72 -0.55 -4.16
CA VAL A 54 5.08 -1.98 -4.10
C VAL A 54 4.03 -2.83 -4.80
N ALA A 55 2.74 -2.51 -4.64
CA ALA A 55 1.67 -3.21 -5.34
C ALA A 55 1.75 -3.03 -6.86
N ILE A 56 2.03 -1.80 -7.35
CA ILE A 56 2.23 -1.53 -8.78
C ILE A 56 3.41 -2.34 -9.34
N VAL A 57 4.53 -2.37 -8.63
CA VAL A 57 5.70 -3.19 -9.01
C VAL A 57 5.32 -4.67 -9.04
N GLY A 58 4.56 -5.14 -8.05
CA GLY A 58 4.03 -6.50 -8.02
C GLY A 58 3.18 -6.84 -9.24
N VAL A 59 2.32 -5.93 -9.69
CA VAL A 59 1.51 -6.11 -10.93
C VAL A 59 2.42 -6.23 -12.14
N ILE A 60 3.43 -5.35 -12.27
CA ILE A 60 4.37 -5.38 -13.40
C ILE A 60 5.13 -6.71 -13.43
N VAL A 61 5.60 -7.19 -12.28
CA VAL A 61 6.28 -8.49 -12.18
C VAL A 61 5.33 -9.64 -12.53
N ASN A 62 4.07 -9.58 -12.11
CA ASN A 62 3.08 -10.63 -12.40
C ASN A 62 2.70 -10.69 -13.89
N ILE A 63 2.64 -9.54 -14.57
CA ILE A 63 2.29 -9.42 -16.01
C ILE A 63 3.48 -9.73 -16.92
N CYS A 64 4.69 -9.29 -16.55
CA CYS A 64 5.89 -9.38 -17.39
C CYS A 64 6.63 -10.73 -17.27
N LEU A 65 6.44 -11.44 -16.15
CA LEU A 65 6.97 -12.78 -15.88
C LEU A 65 5.90 -13.86 -16.11
#